data_AF-K1ZPG0-F1
#
_entry.id   AF-K1ZPG0-F1
#
_cell.length_a   1.000
_cell.length_b   1.000
_cell.length_c   1.000
_cell.angle_alpha   90.00
_cell.angle_beta   90.00
_cell.angle_gamma   90.00
#
_symmetry.space_group_name_H-M   'P 1'
#
loop_
_entity.id
_entity.type
_entity.pdbx_description
1 polymer ?
#
loop_
_entity_poly.entity_id
_entity_poly.type
_entity_poly.pdbx_seq_one_letter_code
_entity_poly.pdbx_strand_id
1 'polypeptide(L)'
;MNISIPYLVDIMTQRQKVFFNVLFALWLIFAAVFWIWWLDESHVVGRLGFVLNSTLIAWNMMMPAYFFFFVAKMKKPNPKLPIPKGLLVAMVVTKAPSEPFEVVKKTLSAMLSQKYAHDTWLADEDPTEEVYQWCKRNGVFVSTRKGAVEYHRPKWPRKTKCKEGNLAYFYDNYGY
;
A
#
# COMPACT_ATOMS: atom_id res chain seq x y z
N MET A 1 27.34 -8.07 26.22
CA MET A 1 26.73 -8.66 25.02
C MET A 1 25.91 -7.60 24.32
N ASN A 2 26.33 -7.12 23.16
CA ASN A 2 25.49 -6.25 22.32
C ASN A 2 24.33 -7.11 21.79
N ILE A 3 23.16 -6.99 22.40
CA ILE A 3 21.94 -7.62 21.89
C ILE A 3 21.61 -6.88 20.58
N SER A 4 21.89 -7.51 19.45
CA SER A 4 21.50 -6.99 18.13
C SER A 4 19.99 -6.91 18.06
N ILE A 5 19.44 -5.70 18.10
CA ILE A 5 18.00 -5.46 17.97
C ILE A 5 17.60 -5.86 16.54
N PRO A 6 16.59 -6.73 16.34
CA PRO A 6 16.18 -7.12 15.00
C PRO A 6 15.55 -5.94 14.26
N TYR A 7 15.85 -5.80 12.97
CA TYR A 7 15.30 -4.73 12.13
C TYR A 7 13.78 -4.82 11.95
N LEU A 8 13.26 -6.05 11.89
CA LEU A 8 11.85 -6.36 11.65
C LEU A 8 11.28 -7.19 12.79
N VAL A 9 10.05 -6.89 13.19
CA VAL A 9 9.27 -7.66 14.17
C VAL A 9 7.93 -8.07 13.57
N ASP A 10 7.30 -9.08 14.17
CA ASP A 10 5.95 -9.46 13.78
C ASP A 10 4.96 -8.30 13.95
N ILE A 11 4.05 -8.15 12.99
CA ILE A 11 2.93 -7.24 13.13
C ILE A 11 1.96 -7.75 14.18
N MET A 12 1.67 -9.06 14.14
CA MET A 12 0.73 -9.70 15.05
C MET A 12 1.35 -9.95 16.42
N THR A 13 0.60 -9.56 17.46
CA THR A 13 0.84 -10.01 18.83
C THR A 13 0.65 -11.52 18.96
N GLN A 14 1.14 -12.13 20.03
CA GLN A 14 0.97 -13.58 20.24
C GLN A 14 -0.50 -14.00 20.29
N ARG A 15 -1.37 -13.19 20.90
CA ARG A 15 -2.83 -13.44 20.92
C ARG A 15 -3.43 -13.40 19.52
N GLN A 16 -3.03 -12.42 18.70
CA GLN A 16 -3.48 -12.33 17.31
C GLN A 16 -2.98 -13.49 16.46
N LYS A 17 -1.77 -13.98 16.68
CA LYS A 17 -1.25 -15.17 15.98
C LYS A 17 -2.05 -16.42 16.32
N VAL A 18 -2.37 -16.63 17.60
CA VAL A 18 -3.22 -17.76 18.01
C VAL A 18 -4.59 -17.65 17.36
N PHE A 19 -5.23 -16.48 17.44
CA PHE A 19 -6.52 -16.23 16.82
C PHE A 19 -6.48 -16.46 15.30
N PHE A 20 -5.46 -15.93 14.62
CA PHE A 20 -5.22 -16.13 13.19
C PHE A 20 -5.07 -17.62 12.85
N ASN A 21 -4.28 -18.38 13.61
CA ASN A 21 -4.07 -19.80 13.38
C ASN A 21 -5.36 -20.60 13.57
N VAL A 22 -6.20 -20.23 14.55
CA VAL A 22 -7.52 -20.85 14.75
C VAL A 22 -8.42 -20.58 13.54
N LEU A 23 -8.50 -19.33 13.08
CA LEU A 23 -9.30 -18.99 11.88
C LEU A 23 -8.80 -19.72 10.63
N PHE A 24 -7.48 -19.81 10.46
CA PHE A 24 -6.88 -20.54 9.34
C PHE A 24 -7.18 -22.05 9.41
N ALA A 25 -7.10 -22.65 10.59
CA ALA A 25 -7.45 -24.06 10.79
C ALA A 25 -8.94 -24.32 10.52
N LEU A 26 -9.84 -23.46 11.01
CA LEU A 26 -11.27 -23.55 10.72
C LEU A 26 -11.55 -23.44 9.23
N TRP A 27 -10.88 -22.50 8.55
CA TRP A 27 -11.00 -22.35 7.10
C TRP A 27 -10.55 -23.61 6.36
N LEU A 28 -9.41 -24.22 6.74
CA LEU A 28 -8.95 -25.49 6.16
C LEU A 28 -9.94 -26.62 6.39
N ILE A 29 -10.54 -26.72 7.58
CA ILE A 29 -11.54 -27.74 7.91
C ILE A 29 -12.77 -27.56 7.02
N PHE A 30 -13.32 -26.36 6.92
CA PHE A 30 -14.50 -26.11 6.07
C PHE A 30 -14.21 -26.33 4.58
N ALA A 31 -13.02 -25.94 4.11
CA ALA A 31 -12.59 -26.21 2.74
C ALA A 31 -12.50 -27.73 2.48
N ALA A 32 -11.94 -28.50 3.42
CA ALA A 32 -11.85 -29.95 3.31
C ALA A 32 -13.25 -30.60 3.31
N VAL A 33 -14.12 -30.23 4.26
CA VAL A 33 -15.50 -30.72 4.32
C VAL A 33 -16.25 -30.42 3.02
N PHE A 34 -16.12 -29.21 2.49
CA PHE A 34 -16.71 -28.82 1.21
C PHE A 34 -16.22 -29.71 0.08
N TRP A 35 -14.90 -29.92 -0.06
CA TRP A 35 -14.36 -30.73 -1.15
C TRP A 35 -14.73 -32.21 -1.04
N ILE A 36 -14.79 -32.76 0.18
CA ILE A 36 -15.26 -34.12 0.41
C ILE A 36 -16.70 -34.26 -0.09
N TRP A 37 -17.57 -33.31 0.24
CA TRP A 37 -18.96 -33.30 -0.22
C TRP A 37 -19.08 -33.06 -1.74
N TRP A 38 -18.32 -32.10 -2.27
CA TRP A 38 -18.38 -31.70 -3.69
C TRP A 38 -17.88 -32.79 -4.64
N LEU A 39 -16.89 -33.59 -4.24
CA LEU A 39 -16.30 -34.66 -5.05
C LEU A 39 -17.06 -36.00 -4.96
N ASP A 40 -18.11 -36.08 -4.16
CA ASP A 40 -18.97 -37.26 -4.11
C ASP A 40 -19.65 -37.47 -5.47
N GLU A 41 -19.50 -38.68 -6.02
CA GLU A 41 -20.03 -39.06 -7.33
C GLU A 41 -21.56 -38.88 -7.42
N SER A 42 -22.29 -38.96 -6.30
CA SER A 42 -23.74 -38.76 -6.29
C SER A 42 -24.16 -37.33 -6.69
N HIS A 43 -23.26 -36.36 -6.61
CA HIS A 43 -23.52 -34.97 -6.99
C HIS A 43 -23.12 -34.64 -8.44
N VAL A 44 -22.52 -35.59 -9.17
CA VAL A 44 -21.98 -35.36 -10.51
C VAL A 44 -23.02 -35.64 -11.59
N VAL A 45 -23.67 -34.59 -12.09
CA VAL A 45 -24.65 -34.70 -13.20
C VAL A 45 -23.97 -34.85 -14.57
N GLY A 46 -22.88 -34.10 -14.81
CA GLY A 46 -22.18 -34.10 -16.10
C GLY A 46 -20.71 -33.74 -15.96
N ARG A 47 -19.83 -34.55 -16.58
CA ARG A 47 -18.37 -34.47 -16.39
C ARG A 47 -17.77 -33.13 -16.81
N LEU A 48 -18.17 -32.57 -17.95
CA LEU A 48 -17.61 -31.32 -18.46
C LEU A 48 -17.99 -30.13 -17.56
N GLY A 49 -19.28 -30.00 -17.24
CA GLY A 49 -19.77 -28.95 -16.35
C GLY A 49 -19.18 -29.06 -14.95
N PHE A 50 -19.02 -30.29 -14.45
CA PHE A 50 -18.39 -30.54 -13.16
C PHE A 50 -16.93 -30.06 -13.13
N VAL A 51 -16.11 -30.40 -14.13
CA VAL A 51 -14.71 -29.96 -14.19
C VAL A 51 -14.60 -28.44 -14.28
N LEU A 52 -15.40 -27.79 -15.13
CA LEU A 52 -15.39 -26.33 -15.28
C LEU A 52 -15.77 -25.63 -13.97
N ASN A 53 -16.86 -26.03 -13.33
CA ASN A 53 -17.30 -25.45 -12.06
C ASN A 53 -16.29 -25.73 -10.94
N SER A 54 -15.78 -26.96 -10.84
CA SER A 54 -14.76 -27.32 -9.85
C SER A 54 -13.50 -26.46 -9.99
N THR A 55 -13.06 -26.21 -11.22
CA THR A 55 -11.88 -25.37 -11.48
C THR A 55 -12.12 -23.93 -11.03
N LEU A 56 -13.28 -23.36 -11.33
CA LEU A 56 -13.64 -22.00 -10.89
C LEU A 56 -13.75 -21.90 -9.37
N ILE A 57 -14.36 -22.88 -8.72
CA ILE A 57 -14.49 -22.93 -7.26
C ILE A 57 -13.10 -23.08 -6.62
N ALA A 58 -12.26 -23.98 -7.11
CA ALA A 58 -10.90 -24.16 -6.64
C ALA A 58 -10.09 -22.86 -6.76
N TRP A 59 -10.13 -22.20 -7.91
CA TRP A 59 -9.47 -20.92 -8.12
C TRP A 59 -9.91 -19.87 -7.10
N ASN A 60 -11.22 -19.72 -6.89
CA ASN A 60 -11.76 -18.78 -5.91
C ASN A 60 -11.37 -19.15 -4.47
N MET A 61 -11.33 -20.44 -4.13
CA MET A 61 -10.97 -20.89 -2.79
C MET A 61 -9.45 -20.85 -2.53
N MET A 62 -8.61 -20.83 -3.57
CA MET A 62 -7.17 -20.59 -3.43
C MET A 62 -6.85 -19.14 -3.03
N MET A 63 -7.70 -18.17 -3.41
CA MET A 63 -7.46 -16.75 -3.13
C MET A 63 -7.34 -16.44 -1.61
N PRO A 64 -8.24 -16.92 -0.73
CA PRO A 64 -8.06 -16.80 0.71
C PRO A 64 -6.74 -17.40 1.23
N ALA A 65 -6.33 -18.57 0.73
CA ALA A 65 -5.07 -19.21 1.14
C ALA A 65 -3.86 -18.32 0.85
N TYR A 66 -3.85 -17.67 -0.32
CA TYR A 66 -2.85 -16.67 -0.68
C TYR A 66 -2.83 -15.54 0.36
N PHE A 67 -3.98 -14.95 0.72
CA PHE A 67 -4.03 -13.89 1.73
C PHE A 67 -3.56 -14.36 3.12
N PHE A 68 -3.98 -15.55 3.58
CA PHE A 68 -3.49 -16.13 4.83
C PHE A 68 -1.96 -16.25 4.82
N PHE A 69 -1.38 -16.74 3.73
CA PHE A 69 0.08 -16.86 3.60
C PHE A 69 0.78 -15.51 3.76
N PHE A 70 0.33 -14.46 3.06
CA PHE A 70 0.96 -13.14 3.15
C PHE A 70 0.75 -12.49 4.52
N VAL A 71 -0.44 -12.58 5.10
CA VAL A 71 -0.73 -12.05 6.45
C VAL A 71 0.16 -12.70 7.51
N ALA A 72 0.34 -14.02 7.44
CA ALA A 72 1.23 -14.76 8.34
C ALA A 72 2.70 -14.32 8.25
N LYS A 73 3.11 -13.76 7.11
CA LYS A 73 4.48 -13.29 6.85
C LYS A 73 4.66 -11.80 7.10
N MET A 74 3.61 -11.04 7.42
CA MET A 74 3.72 -9.60 7.60
C MET A 74 4.65 -9.24 8.77
N LYS A 75 5.62 -8.37 8.48
CA LYS A 75 6.54 -7.78 9.44
C LYS A 75 6.45 -6.26 9.39
N LYS A 76 6.81 -5.60 10.48
CA LYS A 76 6.98 -4.14 10.55
C LYS A 76 8.38 -3.78 11.03
N PRO A 77 8.90 -2.58 10.68
CA PRO A 77 10.08 -2.03 11.31
C PRO A 77 9.95 -2.09 12.83
N ASN A 78 11.01 -2.53 13.50
CA ASN A 78 11.01 -2.65 14.95
C ASN A 78 10.92 -1.27 15.60
N PRO A 79 9.84 -0.95 16.34
CA PRO A 79 9.66 0.38 16.94
C PRO A 79 10.72 0.74 17.98
N LYS A 80 11.50 -0.24 18.45
CA LYS A 80 12.63 -0.03 19.38
C LYS A 80 13.89 0.48 18.69
N LEU A 81 13.95 0.44 17.35
CA LEU A 81 15.10 0.97 16.62
C LEU A 81 15.14 2.48 16.79
N PRO A 82 16.31 3.04 17.15
CA PRO A 82 16.46 4.48 17.13
C PRO A 82 16.37 4.98 15.69
N ILE A 83 15.64 6.08 15.48
CA ILE A 83 15.68 6.78 14.20
C ILE A 83 17.02 7.52 14.14
N PRO A 84 17.86 7.33 13.10
CA PRO A 84 19.10 8.09 12.96
C PRO A 84 18.83 9.58 13.02
N LYS A 85 19.63 10.34 13.77
CA LYS A 85 19.50 11.79 13.88
C LYS A 85 20.25 12.47 12.75
N GLY A 86 19.78 13.65 12.34
CA GLY A 86 20.46 14.50 11.36
C GLY A 86 20.31 14.06 9.90
N LEU A 87 19.34 13.19 9.60
CA LEU A 87 19.00 12.92 8.20
C LEU A 87 18.19 14.10 7.66
N LEU A 88 18.54 14.53 6.45
CA LEU A 88 17.67 15.39 5.65
C LEU A 88 16.55 14.52 5.10
N VAL A 89 15.30 14.85 5.42
CA VAL A 89 14.14 14.05 5.06
C VAL A 89 13.12 14.93 4.39
N ALA A 90 12.75 14.57 3.16
CA ALA A 90 11.54 15.07 2.52
C ALA A 90 10.41 14.06 2.71
N MET A 91 9.32 14.49 3.35
CA MET A 91 8.07 13.73 3.37
C MET A 91 7.19 14.25 2.24
N VAL A 92 7.03 13.45 1.19
CA VAL A 92 6.38 13.86 -0.06
C VAL A 92 5.08 13.09 -0.25
N VAL A 93 3.99 13.79 -0.56
CA VAL A 93 2.73 13.19 -1.00
C VAL A 93 2.39 13.62 -2.42
N THR A 94 1.98 12.67 -3.26
CA THR A 94 1.48 12.97 -4.61
C THR A 94 -0.02 13.20 -4.59
N LYS A 95 -0.49 14.19 -5.33
CA LYS A 95 -1.91 14.36 -5.64
C LYS A 95 -2.15 14.08 -7.12
N ALA A 96 -3.07 13.17 -7.43
CA ALA A 96 -3.58 12.98 -8.78
C ALA A 96 -4.67 14.02 -9.09
N PRO A 97 -4.89 14.39 -10.37
CA PRO A 97 -5.94 15.36 -10.74
C PRO A 97 -7.35 14.99 -10.26
N SER A 98 -7.65 13.69 -10.13
CA SER A 98 -8.94 13.18 -9.67
C SER A 98 -9.12 13.19 -8.16
N GLU A 99 -8.08 13.45 -7.37
CA GLU A 99 -8.13 13.39 -5.91
C GLU A 99 -8.58 14.74 -5.34
N PRO A 100 -9.66 14.80 -4.53
CA PRO A 100 -10.10 16.05 -3.89
C PRO A 100 -9.04 16.61 -2.94
N PHE A 101 -8.85 17.93 -2.97
CA PHE A 101 -7.83 18.57 -2.13
C PHE A 101 -8.07 18.35 -0.63
N GLU A 102 -9.34 18.26 -0.18
CA GLU A 102 -9.67 17.96 1.23
C GLU A 102 -9.09 16.63 1.73
N VAL A 103 -8.97 15.62 0.87
CA VAL A 103 -8.33 14.35 1.24
C VAL A 103 -6.83 14.57 1.42
N VAL A 104 -6.20 15.33 0.53
CA VAL A 104 -4.77 15.62 0.57
C VAL A 104 -4.42 16.55 1.74
N LYS A 105 -5.28 17.51 2.11
CA LYS A 105 -5.13 18.34 3.31
C LYS A 105 -5.00 17.49 4.57
N LYS A 106 -5.83 16.45 4.72
CA LYS A 106 -5.74 15.53 5.87
C LYS A 106 -4.38 14.83 5.92
N THR A 107 -3.88 14.37 4.78
CA THR A 107 -2.56 13.74 4.67
C THR A 107 -1.44 14.72 5.01
N LEU A 108 -1.47 15.94 4.45
CA LEU A 108 -0.48 16.98 4.71
C LEU A 108 -0.47 17.41 6.18
N SER A 109 -1.63 17.58 6.81
CA SER A 109 -1.73 17.87 8.24
C SER A 109 -1.13 16.73 9.09
N ALA A 110 -1.32 15.47 8.71
CA ALA A 110 -0.72 14.34 9.39
C ALA A 110 0.81 14.26 9.19
N MET A 111 1.30 14.63 8.01
CA MET A 111 2.75 14.73 7.72
C MET A 111 3.39 15.82 8.59
N LEU A 112 2.81 17.02 8.62
CA LEU A 112 3.29 18.13 9.46
C LEU A 112 3.31 17.78 10.96
N SER A 113 2.44 16.88 11.41
CA SER A 113 2.41 16.43 12.82
C SER A 113 3.48 15.39 13.19
N GLN A 114 4.25 14.89 12.21
CA GLN A 114 5.30 13.91 12.48
C GLN A 114 6.42 14.52 13.32
N LYS A 115 6.91 13.76 14.29
CA LYS A 115 7.90 14.23 15.28
C LYS A 115 9.32 14.39 14.72
N TYR A 116 9.67 13.64 13.67
CA TYR A 116 11.01 13.71 13.08
C TYR A 116 11.12 14.98 12.24
N ALA A 117 12.26 15.69 12.30
CA ALA A 117 12.44 16.90 11.50
C ALA A 117 12.45 16.56 10.00
N HIS A 118 11.59 17.20 9.21
CA HIS A 118 11.45 16.94 7.78
C HIS A 118 10.84 18.14 7.06
N ASP A 119 11.09 18.23 5.76
CA ASP A 119 10.36 19.13 4.86
C ASP A 119 9.13 18.42 4.31
N THR A 120 7.97 19.05 4.40
CA THR A 120 6.72 18.51 3.86
C THR A 120 6.49 19.02 2.44
N TRP A 121 6.27 18.10 1.50
CA TRP A 121 6.10 18.41 0.08
C TRP A 121 4.80 17.86 -0.48
N LEU A 122 4.11 18.68 -1.28
CA LEU A 122 3.02 18.28 -2.15
C LEU A 122 3.52 18.20 -3.60
N ALA A 123 3.45 17.02 -4.21
CA ALA A 123 3.76 16.81 -5.63
C ALA A 123 2.45 16.73 -6.44
N ASP A 124 2.05 17.84 -7.05
CA ASP A 124 0.78 18.00 -7.77
C ASP A 124 1.01 18.33 -9.25
N GLU A 125 0.22 17.73 -10.14
CA GLU A 125 0.36 17.92 -11.59
C GLU A 125 -0.11 19.32 -12.02
N ASP A 126 -1.22 19.79 -11.43
CA ASP A 126 -1.83 21.09 -11.74
C ASP A 126 -2.50 21.70 -10.49
N PRO A 127 -1.70 22.20 -9.53
CA PRO A 127 -2.22 22.82 -8.32
C PRO A 127 -3.00 24.11 -8.63
N THR A 128 -4.18 24.23 -8.02
CA THR A 128 -4.98 25.47 -8.08
C THR A 128 -4.40 26.54 -7.16
N GLU A 129 -4.84 27.78 -7.33
CA GLU A 129 -4.44 28.88 -6.45
C GLU A 129 -4.77 28.60 -4.97
N GLU A 130 -5.92 27.96 -4.70
CA GLU A 130 -6.29 27.52 -3.35
C GLU A 130 -5.23 26.58 -2.73
N VAL A 131 -4.72 25.63 -3.52
CA VAL A 131 -3.69 24.67 -3.10
C VAL A 131 -2.41 25.41 -2.74
N TYR A 132 -1.93 26.31 -3.60
CA TYR A 132 -0.73 27.10 -3.34
C TYR A 132 -0.86 27.93 -2.06
N GLN A 133 -1.98 28.62 -1.90
CA GLN A 133 -2.22 29.47 -0.75
C GLN A 133 -2.29 28.67 0.55
N TRP A 134 -2.95 27.50 0.54
CA TRP A 134 -2.99 26.63 1.71
C TRP A 134 -1.60 26.07 2.04
N CYS A 135 -0.86 25.59 1.04
CA CYS A 135 0.48 25.01 1.26
C CYS A 135 1.44 26.05 1.83
N LYS A 136 1.47 27.26 1.25
CA LYS A 136 2.29 28.37 1.72
C LYS A 136 1.98 28.74 3.18
N ARG A 137 0.71 28.82 3.56
CA ARG A 137 0.30 29.14 4.95
C ARG A 137 0.71 28.08 5.97
N ASN A 138 0.84 26.82 5.55
CA ASN A 138 1.15 25.69 6.43
C ASN A 138 2.61 25.23 6.34
N GLY A 139 3.48 25.97 5.61
CA GLY A 139 4.89 25.59 5.45
C GLY A 139 5.10 24.32 4.61
N VAL A 140 4.17 24.04 3.69
CA VAL A 140 4.29 22.92 2.74
C VAL A 140 4.85 23.43 1.43
N PHE A 141 5.91 22.79 0.96
CA PHE A 141 6.50 23.07 -0.35
C PHE A 141 5.68 22.40 -1.47
N VAL A 142 5.64 23.01 -2.65
CA VAL A 142 4.89 22.50 -3.79
C VAL A 142 5.84 22.18 -4.94
N SER A 143 5.84 20.92 -5.36
CA SER A 143 6.45 20.46 -6.60
C SER A 143 5.36 20.30 -7.65
N THR A 144 5.53 20.94 -8.80
CA THR A 144 4.60 20.79 -9.91
C THR A 144 5.30 20.64 -11.24
N ARG A 145 4.77 19.75 -12.07
CA ARG A 145 5.22 19.56 -13.45
C ARG A 145 4.35 20.29 -14.47
N LYS A 146 3.46 21.20 -14.03
CA LYS A 146 2.60 21.98 -14.94
C LYS A 146 3.46 22.69 -16.00
N GLY A 147 3.17 22.45 -17.27
CA GLY A 147 3.93 23.04 -18.39
C GLY A 147 5.25 22.33 -18.73
N ALA A 148 5.67 21.31 -17.98
CA ALA A 148 6.87 20.53 -18.30
C ALA A 148 6.54 19.46 -19.35
N VAL A 149 6.62 19.81 -20.63
CA VAL A 149 6.26 18.93 -21.77
C VAL A 149 7.02 17.60 -21.73
N GLU A 150 8.28 17.62 -21.29
CA GLU A 150 9.14 16.42 -21.13
C GLU A 150 8.53 15.34 -20.22
N TYR A 151 7.66 15.76 -19.29
CA TYR A 151 7.04 14.95 -18.24
C TYR A 151 5.59 14.53 -18.53
N HIS A 152 5.11 14.83 -19.74
CA HIS A 152 3.77 14.46 -20.23
C HIS A 152 3.85 13.48 -21.41
N ARG A 153 4.58 12.36 -21.25
CA ARG A 153 4.73 11.35 -22.31
C ARG A 153 3.54 10.39 -22.35
N PRO A 154 3.19 9.83 -23.52
CA PRO A 154 2.19 8.75 -23.60
C PRO A 154 2.72 7.40 -23.08
N LYS A 155 4.04 7.26 -22.90
CA LYS A 155 4.73 6.02 -22.51
C LYS A 155 5.67 6.25 -21.31
N TRP A 156 6.04 5.16 -20.64
CA TRP A 156 7.04 5.12 -19.56
C TRP A 156 8.39 5.74 -20.00
N PRO A 157 9.22 6.33 -19.12
CA PRO A 157 9.08 6.50 -17.66
C PRO A 157 8.26 7.70 -17.19
N ARG A 158 7.95 8.65 -18.05
CA ARG A 158 7.33 9.94 -17.66
C ARG A 158 5.90 10.07 -18.19
N LYS A 159 5.05 9.11 -17.82
CA LYS A 159 3.68 9.00 -18.34
C LYS A 159 2.77 10.12 -17.76
N THR A 160 1.91 10.68 -18.60
CA THR A 160 0.87 11.67 -18.22
C THR A 160 -0.20 11.04 -17.32
N LYS A 161 -0.77 11.81 -16.37
CA LYS A 161 -1.86 11.40 -15.45
C LYS A 161 -1.53 10.19 -14.55
N CYS A 162 -0.26 10.07 -14.16
CA CYS A 162 0.21 9.02 -13.27
C CYS A 162 1.01 9.63 -12.11
N LYS A 163 0.87 9.07 -10.89
CA LYS A 163 1.51 9.57 -9.64
C LYS A 163 3.03 9.51 -9.73
N GLU A 164 3.55 8.54 -10.47
CA GLU A 164 4.95 8.28 -10.73
C GLU A 164 5.64 9.49 -11.37
N GLY A 165 4.97 10.19 -12.29
CA GLY A 165 5.55 11.34 -12.97
C GLY A 165 5.73 12.56 -12.08
N ASN A 166 4.88 12.73 -11.06
CA ASN A 166 5.02 13.80 -10.07
C ASN A 166 6.23 13.56 -9.16
N LEU A 167 6.48 12.31 -8.76
CA LEU A 167 7.67 11.95 -7.99
C LEU A 167 8.95 12.05 -8.82
N ALA A 168 8.93 11.58 -10.07
CA ALA A 168 10.08 11.71 -10.97
C ALA A 168 10.48 13.18 -11.15
N TYR A 169 9.50 14.06 -11.39
CA TYR A 169 9.75 15.50 -11.46
C TYR A 169 10.31 16.04 -10.14
N PHE A 170 9.77 15.60 -9.00
CA PHE A 170 10.26 16.01 -7.70
C PHE A 170 11.74 15.63 -7.49
N TYR A 171 12.11 14.37 -7.77
CA TYR A 171 13.50 13.91 -7.64
C TYR A 171 14.45 14.63 -8.59
N ASP A 172 14.03 14.87 -9.84
CA ASP A 172 14.87 15.51 -10.86
C ASP A 172 15.12 17.01 -10.58
N ASN A 173 14.27 17.70 -9.79
CA ASN A 173 14.36 19.16 -9.56
C ASN A 173 14.72 19.57 -8.13
N TYR A 174 14.24 18.82 -7.13
CA TYR A 174 14.44 19.17 -5.72
C TYR A 174 15.39 18.19 -5.03
N GLY A 175 15.27 16.90 -5.35
CA GLY A 175 15.98 15.84 -4.65
C GLY A 175 15.63 15.79 -3.16
N TYR A 176 16.42 15.05 -2.39
CA TYR A 176 16.63 15.19 -0.95
C TYR A 176 17.80 14.30 -0.52
#